data_AF-A0A970VY21-F1
#
_entry.id   AF-A0A970VY21-F1
#
_cell.length_a   1.000
_cell.length_b   1.000
_cell.length_c   1.000
_cell.angle_alpha   90.00
_cell.angle_beta   90.00
_cell.angle_gamma   90.00
#
_symmetry.space_group_name_H-M   'P 1'
#
loop_
_entity.id
_entity.type
_entity.pdbx_description
1 polymer ?
#
loop_
_entity_poly.entity_id
_entity_poly.type
_entity_poly.pdbx_seq_one_letter_code
_entity_poly.pdbx_strand_id
1 'polypeptide(L)' 'MDKQQFLNMEEADRLNYLNTEAATKDFATICAELGMTKEELNKLGYYFVRNKFMAKPMKGYGTTIRSGNEYKDRFK' A
#
# COMPACT_ATOMS: atom_id res chain seq x y z
N MET A 1 -10.66 -12.76 8.26
CA MET A 1 -9.98 -13.12 7.00
C MET A 1 -8.49 -13.19 7.30
N ASP A 2 -7.77 -14.21 6.83
CA ASP A 2 -6.34 -14.34 7.14
C ASP A 2 -5.45 -13.52 6.18
N LYS A 3 -4.28 -13.07 6.65
CA LYS A 3 -3.31 -12.29 5.86
C LYS A 3 -2.95 -12.98 4.54
N GLN A 4 -2.79 -14.30 4.54
CA GLN A 4 -2.45 -15.04 3.32
C GLN A 4 -3.60 -15.05 2.30
N GLN A 5 -4.84 -15.17 2.78
CA GLN A 5 -6.02 -15.11 1.91
C GLN A 5 -6.18 -13.71 1.30
N PHE A 6 -5.90 -12.66 2.08
CA PHE A 6 -5.91 -11.29 1.56
C PHE A 6 -4.86 -11.07 0.47
N LEU A 7 -3.64 -11.57 0.65
CA LEU A 7 -2.56 -11.40 -0.33
C LEU A 7 -2.79 -12.15 -1.64
N ASN A 8 -3.48 -13.30 -1.59
CA ASN A 8 -3.78 -14.12 -2.76
C ASN A 8 -5.00 -13.64 -3.58
N MET A 9 -5.80 -12.71 -3.05
CA MET A 9 -6.93 -12.16 -3.79
C MET A 9 -6.51 -11.26 -4.95
N GLU A 10 -7.40 -11.07 -5.92
CA GLU A 10 -7.26 -10.02 -6.93
C GLU A 10 -7.21 -8.63 -6.28
N GLU A 11 -6.56 -7.68 -6.95
CA GLU A 11 -6.35 -6.32 -6.42
C GLU A 11 -7.68 -5.58 -6.19
N ALA A 12 -8.65 -5.83 -7.08
CA ALA A 12 -10.00 -5.27 -7.00
C ALA A 12 -10.78 -5.83 -5.80
N ASP A 13 -10.68 -7.14 -5.54
CA ASP A 13 -11.36 -7.80 -4.42
C ASP A 13 -10.81 -7.34 -3.07
N ARG A 14 -9.47 -7.19 -2.98
CA ARG A 14 -8.81 -6.60 -1.80
C ARG A 14 -9.30 -5.19 -1.52
N LEU A 15 -9.40 -4.36 -2.55
CA LEU A 15 -9.86 -2.98 -2.40
C LEU A 15 -11.33 -2.93 -1.95
N ASN A 16 -12.18 -3.81 -2.49
CA ASN A 16 -13.57 -3.91 -2.10
C ASN A 16 -13.71 -4.32 -0.63
N TYR A 17 -13.01 -5.40 -0.23
CA TYR A 17 -12.97 -5.86 1.16
C TYR A 17 -12.53 -4.75 2.13
N LEU A 18 -11.42 -4.07 1.81
CA LEU A 18 -10.92 -2.97 2.63
C LEU A 18 -11.93 -1.82 2.77
N ASN A 19 -12.67 -1.49 1.71
CA ASN A 19 -13.70 -0.46 1.76
C ASN A 19 -14.97 -0.91 2.50
N THR A 20 -15.34 -2.19 2.42
CA THR A 20 -16.43 -2.76 3.22
C THR A 20 -16.10 -2.70 4.71
N GLU A 21 -14.89 -3.09 5.11
CA GLU A 21 -14.45 -3.00 6.50
C GLU A 21 -14.32 -1.53 6.95
N ALA A 22 -13.79 -0.65 6.11
CA ALA A 22 -13.66 0.79 6.40
C ALA A 22 -15.00 1.52 6.57
N ALA A 23 -16.12 0.94 6.13
CA ALA A 23 -17.44 1.47 6.37
C ALA A 23 -17.88 1.33 7.84
N THR A 24 -17.29 0.37 8.58
CA THR A 24 -17.70 0.03 9.95
C THR A 24 -16.57 0.16 10.97
N LYS A 25 -15.31 0.15 10.52
CA LYS A 25 -14.13 0.12 11.38
C LYS A 25 -13.10 1.16 10.97
N ASP A 26 -12.35 1.64 11.96
CA ASP A 26 -11.19 2.49 11.73
C ASP A 26 -10.00 1.72 11.14
N PHE A 27 -9.15 2.43 10.43
CA PHE A 27 -7.93 1.91 9.80
C PHE A 27 -7.06 1.07 10.76
N ALA A 28 -6.93 1.50 12.02
CA ALA A 28 -6.12 0.82 13.02
C ALA A 28 -6.69 -0.58 13.35
N THR A 29 -8.00 -0.70 13.46
CA THR A 29 -8.70 -1.97 13.73
C THR A 29 -8.55 -2.92 12.55
N ILE A 30 -8.72 -2.43 11.32
CA ILE A 30 -8.55 -3.22 10.09
C ILE A 30 -7.12 -3.75 9.96
N CYS A 31 -6.13 -2.89 10.27
CA CYS A 31 -4.72 -3.28 10.28
C CYS A 31 -4.42 -4.35 11.34
N ALA A 32 -5.00 -4.22 12.53
CA ALA A 32 -4.85 -5.20 13.60
C ALA A 32 -5.49 -6.56 13.24
N GLU A 33 -6.67 -6.56 12.63
CA GLU A 33 -7.37 -7.79 12.22
C GLU A 33 -6.67 -8.51 11.05
N LEU A 34 -6.11 -7.75 10.10
CA LEU A 34 -5.34 -8.31 8.99
C LEU A 34 -3.89 -8.66 9.37
N GLY A 35 -3.42 -8.25 10.55
CA GLY A 35 -2.01 -8.37 10.93
C GLY A 35 -1.07 -7.65 9.96
N MET A 36 -1.51 -6.51 9.41
CA MET A 36 -0.75 -5.71 8.45
C MET A 36 -0.48 -4.32 9.00
N THR A 37 0.71 -3.81 8.74
CA THR A 37 1.05 -2.43 9.07
C THR A 37 0.65 -1.51 7.91
N LYS A 38 0.53 -0.21 8.21
CA LYS A 38 0.29 0.83 7.21
C LYS A 38 1.31 0.80 6.08
N GLU A 39 2.57 0.48 6.40
CA GLU A 39 3.64 0.40 5.42
C GLU A 39 3.45 -0.77 4.45
N GLU A 40 2.99 -1.92 4.94
CA GLU A 40 2.71 -3.09 4.09
C GLU A 40 1.54 -2.82 3.14
N LEU A 41 0.46 -2.19 3.62
CA LEU A 41 -0.64 -1.76 2.76
C LEU A 41 -0.18 -0.73 1.72
N ASN A 42 0.68 0.21 2.10
CA ASN A 42 1.23 1.20 1.17
C ASN A 42 2.18 0.58 0.12
N LYS A 43 2.99 -0.42 0.51
CA LYS A 43 3.81 -1.21 -0.43
C LYS A 43 2.94 -1.99 -1.43
N LEU A 44 1.80 -2.52 -0.98
CA LEU A 44 0.81 -3.14 -1.85
C LEU A 44 0.10 -2.14 -2.78
N GLY A 45 0.30 -0.84 -2.56
CA GLY A 45 -0.29 0.25 -3.32
C GLY A 45 -1.62 0.74 -2.77
N TYR A 46 -1.99 0.42 -1.53
CA TYR A 46 -3.23 0.89 -0.91
C TYR A 46 -2.97 2.04 0.05
N TYR A 47 -3.80 3.08 -0.02
CA TYR A 47 -3.75 4.21 0.90
C TYR A 47 -5.16 4.55 1.40
N PHE A 48 -5.24 5.06 2.61
CA PHE A 48 -6.51 5.36 3.30
C PHE A 48 -6.76 6.87 3.33
N VAL A 49 -7.91 7.31 2.80
CA VAL A 49 -8.31 8.73 2.73
C VAL A 49 -9.78 8.87 3.11
N ARG A 50 -10.07 9.73 4.10
CA ARG A 50 -11.45 10.12 4.51
C ARG A 50 -12.42 8.92 4.53
N ASN A 51 -12.04 7.85 5.21
CA ASN A 51 -12.83 6.62 5.40
C ASN A 51 -12.96 5.68 4.20
N LYS A 52 -12.09 5.82 3.20
CA LYS A 52 -12.02 4.88 2.07
C LYS A 52 -10.60 4.47 1.77
N PHE A 53 -10.43 3.21 1.38
CA PHE A 53 -9.21 2.72 0.79
C PHE A 53 -9.21 3.02 -0.70
N MET A 54 -8.08 3.50 -1.18
CA MET A 54 -7.82 3.79 -2.58
C MET A 54 -6.60 3.01 -3.04
N ALA A 55 -6.65 2.48 -4.26
CA ALA A 55 -5.48 1.91 -4.93
C ALA A 55 -4.67 3.05 -5.57
N LYS A 56 -3.36 2.99 -5.41
CA LYS A 56 -2.42 3.96 -5.96
C LYS A 56 -2.39 3.80 -7.47
N PRO A 57 -2.76 4.82 -8.26
CA PRO A 57 -2.79 4.72 -9.73
C PRO A 57 -1.41 4.49 -10.33
N MET A 58 -0.34 4.76 -9.58
CA MET A 58 1.06 4.68 -10.00
C MET A 58 1.80 3.63 -9.16
N LYS A 59 1.56 2.33 -9.43
CA LYS A 59 2.41 1.22 -8.96
C LYS A 59 3.71 1.20 -9.77
N GLY A 60 4.71 2.00 -9.39
CA GLY A 60 6.01 1.95 -10.09
C GLY A 60 7.07 2.96 -9.66
N TYR A 61 6.69 4.13 -9.14
CA TYR A 61 7.67 5.18 -8.81
C TYR A 61 8.13 5.16 -7.35
N GLY A 62 8.06 3.99 -6.69
CA GLY A 62 8.45 3.80 -5.29
C GLY A 62 9.93 3.45 -5.11
N THR A 63 10.60 3.02 -6.17
CA THR A 63 12.07 2.93 -6.20
C THR A 63 12.57 4.10 -7.01
N THR A 64 13.00 5.16 -6.32
CA THR A 64 14.04 6.03 -6.87
C THR A 64 15.27 5.14 -7.04
N ILE A 65 15.34 4.38 -8.13
CA ILE A 65 16.58 3.73 -8.53
C ILE A 65 17.50 4.90 -8.86
N ARG A 66 18.57 5.07 -8.08
CA ARG A 66 19.62 6.01 -8.45
C ARG A 66 20.06 5.64 -9.86
N SER A 67 19.86 6.55 -10.81
CA SER A 67 20.13 6.37 -12.24
C SER A 67 21.60 6.04 -12.56
N GLY A 68 22.49 5.98 -11.56
CA GLY A 68 23.93 5.73 -11.75
C GLY A 68 24.68 6.88 -12.45
N ASN A 69 23.95 7.87 -12.96
CA ASN A 69 24.46 9.02 -13.69
C ASN A 69 24.73 10.25 -12.80
N GLU A 70 24.97 10.03 -11.51
CA GLU A 70 25.53 11.05 -10.61
C GLU A 70 27.01 11.25 -11.04
N TYR A 71 27.21 12.10 -12.06
CA TYR A 71 28.51 12.53 -12.54
C TYR A 71 29.31 13.01 -11.33
N LYS A 72 30.44 12.34 -11.05
CA LYS A 72 31.37 12.79 -10.02
C LYS A 72 31.97 14.12 -10.49
N ASP A 73 31.32 15.22 -10.14
CA ASP A 73 31.95 16.53 -10.19
C ASP A 73 33.07 16.54 -9.15
N ARG A 74 34.27 16.18 -9.59
CA ARG A 74 35.51 16.39 -8.85
C ARG A 74 36.55 16.95 -9.80
N PHE A 75 36.33 18.19 -10.23
CA PHE A 75 37.43 19.14 -10.25
C PHE A 75 37.93 19.33 -8.81
N LYS A 76 38.95 18.56 -8.42
CA LYS A 76 39.94 18.98 -7.41
C LYS A 76 41.21 18.17 -7.53
#